data_AF-K2J9R0-F1
#
_entry.id   AF-K2J9R0-F1
#
_cell.length_a   1.000
_cell.length_b   1.000
_cell.length_c   1.000
_cell.angle_alpha   90.00
_cell.angle_beta   90.00
_cell.angle_gamma   90.00
#
_symmetry.space_group_name_H-M   'P 1'
#
loop_
_entity.id
_entity.type
_entity.pdbx_description
1 polymer ?
#
loop_
_entity_poly.entity_id
_entity_poly.type
_entity_poly.pdbx_seq_one_letter_code
_entity_poly.pdbx_strand_id
1 'polypeptide(L)'
;MNPESLFSLSDHLERLSQDGDPLEVLGATVDFEYFRGWLVEGLGYGDGSKGGRPPFDPVSMFKVLIVQAQHNLSDVKMEFMIRDRLSWMRFFGFDLGGRMPDENTIRHFRNRMIETGTLKRVMKAFDWQLHKKGYIPMSGQLIDATLVPAPKQRNNDGEKE
;
A
#
# COMPACT_ATOMS: atom_id res chain seq x y z
N MET A 1 7.80 3.66 -32.51
CA MET A 1 8.63 3.77 -31.28
C MET A 1 8.97 2.34 -30.87
N ASN A 2 10.25 1.96 -30.90
CA ASN A 2 10.69 0.61 -30.51
C ASN A 2 10.77 0.53 -28.98
N PRO A 3 9.99 -0.34 -28.30
CA PRO A 3 10.00 -0.50 -26.85
C PRO A 3 11.04 -1.53 -26.36
N GLU A 4 12.05 -1.87 -27.16
CA GLU A 4 12.88 -3.08 -26.97
C GLU A 4 14.09 -2.91 -26.04
N SER A 5 14.20 -1.81 -25.29
CA SER A 5 15.33 -1.62 -24.37
C SER A 5 14.88 -1.77 -22.93
N LEU A 6 15.48 -2.70 -22.17
CA LEU A 6 15.33 -2.79 -20.71
C LEU A 6 15.59 -1.44 -20.04
N PHE A 7 16.46 -0.61 -20.63
CA PHE A 7 16.75 0.74 -20.18
C PHE A 7 15.57 1.71 -20.36
N SER A 8 14.70 1.50 -21.36
CA SER A 8 13.53 2.37 -21.56
C SER A 8 12.48 2.24 -20.45
N LEU A 9 12.36 1.06 -19.83
CA LEU A 9 11.48 0.83 -18.70
C LEU A 9 12.05 1.47 -17.42
N SER A 10 13.34 1.27 -17.15
CA SER A 10 14.00 1.94 -16.02
C SER A 10 13.96 3.46 -16.16
N ASP A 11 14.26 4.00 -17.33
CA ASP A 11 14.21 5.44 -17.61
C ASP A 11 12.80 6.01 -17.42
N HIS A 12 11.77 5.24 -17.80
CA HIS A 12 10.38 5.65 -17.59
C HIS A 12 10.02 5.71 -16.10
N LEU A 13 10.42 4.69 -15.33
CA LEU A 13 10.19 4.63 -13.89
C LEU A 13 10.98 5.72 -13.14
N GLU A 14 12.22 6.00 -13.55
CA GLU A 14 13.04 7.10 -12.99
C GLU A 14 12.41 8.47 -13.25
N ARG A 15 11.86 8.71 -14.46
CA ARG A 15 11.12 9.95 -14.74
C ARG A 15 9.89 10.11 -13.84
N LEU A 16 9.13 9.03 -13.63
CA LEU A 16 8.00 9.06 -12.69
C LEU A 16 8.44 9.39 -11.25
N SER A 17 9.59 8.87 -10.82
CA SER A 17 10.17 9.22 -9.52
C SER A 17 10.56 10.71 -9.46
N GLN A 18 11.14 11.27 -10.53
CA GLN A 18 11.47 12.70 -10.62
C GLN A 18 10.22 13.60 -10.62
N ASP A 19 9.13 13.15 -11.25
CA ASP A 19 7.84 13.86 -11.29
C ASP A 19 7.07 13.77 -9.96
N GLY A 20 7.57 12.99 -8.99
CA GLY A 20 7.00 12.86 -7.65
C GLY A 20 5.92 11.78 -7.55
N ASP A 21 6.27 10.52 -7.90
CA ASP A 21 5.40 9.35 -7.74
C ASP A 21 4.77 9.31 -6.33
N PRO A 22 3.44 9.49 -6.20
CA PRO A 22 2.77 9.48 -4.89
C PRO A 22 2.97 8.19 -4.11
N LEU A 23 3.17 7.05 -4.78
CA LEU A 23 3.41 5.77 -4.12
C LEU A 23 4.82 5.67 -3.54
N GLU A 24 5.82 6.30 -4.16
CA GLU A 24 7.16 6.39 -3.57
C GLU A 24 7.15 7.29 -2.33
N VAL A 25 6.43 8.41 -2.39
CA VAL A 25 6.25 9.29 -1.22
C VAL A 25 5.57 8.53 -0.08
N LEU A 26 4.52 7.75 -0.38
CA LEU A 26 3.86 6.91 0.62
C LEU A 26 4.83 5.86 1.20
N GLY A 27 5.61 5.19 0.35
CA GLY A 27 6.62 4.21 0.75
C GLY A 27 7.73 4.78 1.62
N ALA A 28 8.14 6.03 1.37
CA ALA A 28 9.13 6.73 2.18
C ALA A 28 8.55 7.30 3.49
N THR A 29 7.24 7.58 3.52
CA THR A 29 6.55 8.14 4.69
C THR A 29 6.24 7.08 5.74
N VAL A 30 5.86 5.88 5.28
CA VAL A 30 5.40 4.78 6.13
C VAL A 30 6.43 3.67 6.16
N ASP A 31 6.88 3.32 7.36
CA ASP A 31 7.63 2.09 7.59
C ASP A 31 6.65 0.91 7.55
N PHE A 32 6.53 0.29 6.37
CA PHE A 32 5.66 -0.85 6.15
C PHE A 32 6.16 -2.13 6.82
N GLU A 33 7.48 -2.27 7.02
CA GLU A 33 8.08 -3.44 7.65
C GLU A 33 7.76 -3.51 9.15
N TYR A 34 7.51 -2.35 9.78
CA TYR A 34 6.97 -2.26 11.13
C TYR A 34 5.71 -3.11 11.36
N PHE A 35 4.86 -3.30 10.33
CA PHE A 35 3.63 -4.08 10.45
C PHE A 35 3.84 -5.58 10.32
N ARG A 36 4.98 -6.05 9.81
CA ARG A 36 5.21 -7.46 9.44
C ARG A 36 4.85 -8.43 10.56
N GLY A 37 5.30 -8.15 11.79
CA GLY A 37 5.03 -9.02 12.94
C GLY A 37 3.52 -9.24 13.16
N TRP A 38 2.74 -8.16 13.17
CA TRP A 38 1.28 -8.25 13.35
C TRP A 38 0.59 -8.88 12.16
N LEU A 39 1.08 -8.62 10.94
CA LEU A 39 0.52 -9.23 9.73
C LEU A 39 0.73 -10.74 9.73
N VAL A 40 1.94 -11.21 10.04
CA VAL A 40 2.25 -12.65 10.13
C VAL A 40 1.44 -13.31 11.24
N GLU A 41 1.36 -12.70 12.42
CA GLU A 41 0.53 -13.16 13.54
C GLU A 41 -0.94 -13.29 13.13
N GLY A 42 -1.50 -12.25 12.51
CA GLY A 42 -2.89 -12.20 12.10
C GLY A 42 -3.27 -13.15 10.97
N LEU A 43 -2.34 -13.48 10.09
CA LEU A 43 -2.59 -14.46 9.03
C LEU A 43 -2.57 -15.88 9.61
N GLY A 44 -1.71 -16.12 10.60
CA GLY A 44 -1.57 -17.43 11.24
C GLY A 44 -1.21 -18.51 10.22
N TYR A 45 -0.41 -18.14 9.21
CA TYR A 45 0.08 -19.12 8.23
C TYR A 45 0.89 -20.19 8.97
N GLY A 46 0.56 -21.45 8.70
CA GLY A 46 1.31 -22.58 9.25
C GLY A 46 2.74 -22.61 8.74
N ASP A 47 3.58 -23.39 9.39
CA ASP A 47 4.99 -23.67 9.06
C ASP A 47 5.23 -24.33 7.67
N GLY A 48 4.20 -24.42 6.81
CA GLY A 48 4.27 -25.09 5.52
C GLY A 48 4.19 -26.61 5.59
N SER A 49 4.08 -27.21 6.78
CA SER A 49 4.03 -28.68 6.98
C SER A 49 2.88 -29.37 6.26
N LYS A 50 1.76 -28.65 6.04
CA LYS A 50 0.59 -29.16 5.33
C LYS A 50 0.68 -29.09 3.80
N GLY A 51 1.80 -28.57 3.27
CA GLY A 51 1.97 -28.31 1.85
C GLY A 51 1.05 -27.18 1.34
N GLY A 52 1.33 -26.70 0.13
CA GLY A 52 0.56 -25.65 -0.51
C GLY A 52 1.43 -24.63 -1.22
N ARG A 53 0.81 -23.78 -2.03
CA ARG A 53 1.50 -22.66 -2.68
C ARG A 53 1.94 -21.67 -1.59
N PRO A 54 3.22 -21.23 -1.58
CA PRO A 54 3.67 -20.25 -0.61
C PRO A 54 2.74 -19.02 -0.60
N PRO A 55 2.39 -18.49 0.59
CA PRO A 55 1.60 -17.26 0.66
C PRO A 55 2.39 -16.09 0.04
N PHE A 56 1.67 -15.06 -0.39
CA PHE A 56 2.32 -13.80 -0.77
C PHE A 56 2.95 -13.14 0.45
N ASP A 57 3.93 -12.27 0.20
CA ASP A 57 4.51 -11.45 1.26
C ASP A 57 3.41 -10.61 1.92
N PRO A 58 3.27 -10.69 3.26
CA PRO A 58 2.20 -10.01 3.98
C PRO A 58 2.28 -8.48 3.87
N VAL A 59 3.49 -7.92 3.77
CA VAL A 59 3.69 -6.48 3.66
C VAL A 59 3.29 -6.00 2.26
N SER A 60 3.66 -6.72 1.21
CA SER A 60 3.18 -6.48 -0.16
C SER A 60 1.66 -6.52 -0.25
N MET A 61 1.03 -7.54 0.35
CA MET A 61 -0.44 -7.66 0.37
C MET A 61 -1.11 -6.54 1.18
N PHE A 62 -0.48 -6.08 2.27
CA PHE A 62 -0.99 -4.93 3.01
C PHE A 62 -0.92 -3.64 2.18
N LYS A 63 0.19 -3.40 1.46
CA LYS A 63 0.29 -2.28 0.51
C LYS A 63 -0.79 -2.32 -0.58
N VAL A 64 -1.11 -3.52 -1.09
CA VAL A 64 -2.22 -3.73 -2.04
C VAL A 64 -3.55 -3.26 -1.44
N LEU A 65 -3.85 -3.61 -0.19
CA LEU A 65 -5.08 -3.14 0.47
C LEU A 65 -5.10 -1.63 0.68
N ILE A 66 -3.96 -1.01 1.02
CA ILE A 66 -3.87 0.44 1.15
C ILE A 66 -4.17 1.12 -0.19
N VAL A 67 -3.49 0.74 -1.27
CA VAL A 67 -3.70 1.38 -2.58
C VAL A 67 -5.11 1.11 -3.09
N GLN A 68 -5.63 -0.09 -2.89
CA GLN A 68 -7.02 -0.42 -3.22
C GLN A 68 -8.01 0.52 -2.52
N ALA A 69 -7.77 0.79 -1.24
CA ALA A 69 -8.58 1.67 -0.42
C ALA A 69 -8.53 3.12 -0.93
N GLN A 70 -7.33 3.66 -1.12
CA GLN A 70 -7.10 5.03 -1.60
C GLN A 70 -7.75 5.35 -2.96
N HIS A 71 -7.94 4.33 -3.79
CA HIS A 71 -8.54 4.45 -5.11
C HIS A 71 -9.99 3.91 -5.17
N ASN A 72 -10.57 3.49 -4.04
CA ASN A 72 -11.90 2.90 -3.93
C ASN A 72 -12.15 1.77 -4.96
N LEU A 73 -11.19 0.85 -5.10
CA LEU A 73 -11.22 -0.21 -6.11
C LEU A 73 -11.83 -1.51 -5.58
N SER A 74 -12.63 -2.18 -6.42
CA SER A 74 -13.04 -3.57 -6.19
C SER A 74 -11.84 -4.53 -6.29
N ASP A 75 -11.97 -5.74 -5.76
CA ASP A 75 -10.93 -6.78 -5.85
C ASP A 75 -10.61 -7.11 -7.32
N VAL A 76 -11.64 -7.20 -8.19
CA VAL A 76 -11.49 -7.42 -9.64
C VAL A 76 -10.68 -6.30 -10.28
N LYS A 77 -11.03 -5.05 -9.94
CA LYS A 77 -10.36 -3.89 -10.52
C LYS A 77 -8.93 -3.79 -10.01
N MET A 78 -8.68 -4.14 -8.75
CA MET A 78 -7.34 -4.17 -8.18
C MET A 78 -6.44 -5.19 -8.89
N GLU A 79 -6.93 -6.41 -9.12
CA GLU A 79 -6.21 -7.43 -9.89
C GLU A 79 -5.80 -6.91 -11.28
N PHE A 80 -6.73 -6.26 -11.99
CA PHE A 80 -6.43 -5.66 -13.29
C PHE A 80 -5.36 -4.57 -13.18
N MET A 81 -5.49 -3.67 -12.20
CA MET A 81 -4.59 -2.53 -12.03
C MET A 81 -3.18 -2.94 -11.63
N ILE A 82 -3.02 -4.03 -10.84
CA ILE A 82 -1.69 -4.59 -10.53
C ILE A 82 -0.97 -5.04 -11.80
N ARG A 83 -1.69 -5.62 -12.77
CA ARG A 83 -1.06 -6.08 -14.04
C ARG A 83 -0.80 -4.94 -15.02
N ASP A 84 -1.63 -3.91 -14.98
CA ASP A 84 -1.57 -2.78 -15.91
C ASP A 84 -0.54 -1.73 -15.50
N ARG A 85 -0.38 -1.48 -14.18
CA ARG A 85 0.42 -0.36 -13.68
C ARG A 85 1.76 -0.80 -13.10
N LEU A 86 2.81 -0.55 -13.87
CA LEU A 86 4.19 -0.83 -13.47
C LEU A 86 4.63 -0.08 -12.20
N SER A 87 4.18 1.17 -11.99
CA SER A 87 4.47 1.91 -10.75
C SER A 87 3.84 1.25 -9.52
N TRP A 88 2.68 0.61 -9.67
CA TRP A 88 2.02 -0.11 -8.59
C TRP A 88 2.77 -1.40 -8.28
N MET A 89 3.17 -2.16 -9.31
CA MET A 89 4.01 -3.34 -9.15
C MET A 89 5.31 -3.03 -8.41
N ARG A 90 5.99 -1.94 -8.82
CA ARG A 90 7.21 -1.44 -8.17
C ARG A 90 6.96 -1.14 -6.69
N PHE A 91 5.87 -0.44 -6.37
CA PHE A 91 5.53 -0.10 -4.99
C PHE A 91 5.20 -1.33 -4.12
N PHE A 92 4.45 -2.30 -4.66
CA PHE A 92 4.10 -3.54 -3.98
C PHE A 92 5.30 -4.48 -3.82
N GLY A 93 6.33 -4.34 -4.65
CA GLY A 93 7.48 -5.23 -4.69
C GLY A 93 7.19 -6.53 -5.44
N PHE A 94 6.34 -6.48 -6.46
CA PHE A 94 6.11 -7.62 -7.35
C PHE A 94 6.96 -7.51 -8.62
N ASP A 95 7.56 -8.63 -9.03
CA ASP A 95 8.40 -8.69 -10.23
C ASP A 95 7.57 -8.69 -11.52
N LEU A 96 8.15 -8.11 -12.58
CA LEU A 96 7.56 -8.18 -13.93
C LEU A 96 7.53 -9.63 -14.43
N GLY A 97 6.35 -10.11 -14.80
CA GLY A 97 6.14 -11.53 -15.16
C GLY A 97 6.12 -12.48 -13.96
N GLY A 98 6.28 -11.96 -12.74
CA GLY A 98 6.14 -12.71 -11.50
C GLY A 98 4.69 -13.06 -11.17
N ARG A 99 4.52 -13.78 -10.07
CA ARG A 99 3.18 -14.10 -9.55
C ARG A 99 2.51 -12.82 -9.04
N MET A 100 1.27 -12.58 -9.47
CA MET A 100 0.42 -11.50 -8.98
C MET A 100 -0.78 -12.04 -8.19
N PRO A 101 -1.23 -11.33 -7.14
CA PRO A 101 -2.45 -11.70 -6.43
C PRO A 101 -3.65 -11.48 -7.36
N ASP A 102 -4.54 -12.47 -7.40
CA ASP A 102 -5.83 -12.37 -8.05
C ASP A 102 -6.90 -11.84 -7.08
N GLU A 103 -8.09 -11.58 -7.60
CA GLU A 103 -9.26 -11.12 -6.85
C GLU A 103 -9.49 -11.96 -5.58
N ASN A 104 -9.48 -13.28 -5.73
CA ASN A 104 -9.73 -14.20 -4.63
C ASN A 104 -8.62 -14.11 -3.58
N THR A 105 -7.36 -14.02 -3.98
CA THR A 105 -6.22 -13.84 -3.07
C THR A 105 -6.38 -12.57 -2.24
N ILE A 106 -6.70 -11.44 -2.88
CA ILE A 106 -6.89 -10.15 -2.20
C ILE A 106 -8.05 -10.27 -1.19
N ARG A 107 -9.17 -10.86 -1.62
CA ARG A 107 -10.35 -11.06 -0.77
C ARG A 107 -10.05 -11.95 0.43
N HIS A 108 -9.39 -13.08 0.22
CA HIS A 108 -9.04 -14.02 1.29
C HIS A 108 -8.09 -13.38 2.30
N PHE A 109 -7.09 -12.64 1.84
CA PHE A 109 -6.18 -11.91 2.69
C PHE A 109 -6.92 -10.89 3.56
N ARG A 110 -7.78 -10.05 2.95
CA ARG A 110 -8.58 -9.07 3.69
C ARG A 110 -9.47 -9.73 4.74
N ASN A 111 -10.24 -10.75 4.34
CA ASN A 111 -11.18 -11.42 5.24
C ASN A 111 -10.46 -12.03 6.44
N ARG A 112 -9.30 -12.67 6.21
CA ARG A 112 -8.49 -13.24 7.28
C ARG A 112 -8.02 -12.18 8.28
N MET A 113 -7.58 -11.01 7.80
CA MET A 113 -7.17 -9.92 8.67
C MET A 113 -8.33 -9.27 9.43
N ILE A 114 -9.54 -9.26 8.85
CA ILE A 114 -10.76 -8.79 9.52
C ILE A 114 -11.15 -9.78 10.64
N GLU A 115 -11.20 -11.08 10.33
CA GLU A 115 -11.56 -12.14 11.27
C GLU A 115 -10.67 -12.16 12.51
N THR A 116 -9.37 -11.93 12.33
CA THR A 116 -8.39 -11.87 13.44
C THR A 116 -8.33 -10.51 14.14
N GLY A 117 -9.06 -9.50 13.67
CA GLY A 117 -9.00 -8.12 14.16
C GLY A 117 -7.70 -7.39 13.82
N THR A 118 -6.77 -8.04 13.12
CA THR A 118 -5.46 -7.51 12.73
C THR A 118 -5.59 -6.30 11.82
N LEU A 119 -6.55 -6.31 10.89
CA LEU A 119 -6.74 -5.21 9.94
C LEU A 119 -6.95 -3.88 10.67
N LYS A 120 -7.83 -3.86 11.67
CA LYS A 120 -8.10 -2.66 12.47
C LYS A 120 -6.85 -2.16 13.20
N ARG A 121 -6.03 -3.08 13.72
CA ARG A 121 -4.78 -2.76 14.44
C ARG A 121 -3.75 -2.13 13.50
N VAL A 122 -3.49 -2.75 12.34
CA VAL A 122 -2.50 -2.24 11.39
C VAL A 122 -2.94 -0.92 10.77
N MET A 123 -4.23 -0.75 10.44
CA MET A 123 -4.76 0.51 9.90
C MET A 123 -4.61 1.66 10.91
N LYS A 124 -4.94 1.43 12.18
CA LYS A 124 -4.75 2.45 13.22
C LYS A 124 -3.28 2.89 13.35
N ALA A 125 -2.35 1.94 13.25
CA ALA A 125 -0.93 2.24 13.33
C ALA A 125 -0.40 2.91 12.05
N PHE A 126 -0.93 2.56 10.89
CA PHE A 126 -0.69 3.24 9.62
C PHE A 126 -1.12 4.71 9.68
N ASP A 127 -2.34 4.99 10.13
CA ASP A 127 -2.86 6.35 10.30
C ASP A 127 -1.98 7.16 11.27
N TRP A 128 -1.52 6.54 12.35
CA TRP A 128 -0.61 7.19 13.30
C TRP A 128 0.74 7.55 12.67
N GLN A 129 1.33 6.67 11.84
CA GLN A 129 2.57 6.99 11.14
C GLN A 129 2.40 8.17 10.17
N LEU A 130 1.29 8.19 9.41
CA LEU A 130 0.95 9.29 8.52
C LEU A 130 0.79 10.62 9.29
N HIS A 131 0.01 10.60 10.38
CA HIS A 131 -0.23 11.78 11.20
C HIS A 131 1.07 12.34 11.80
N LYS A 132 1.96 11.47 12.29
CA LYS A 132 3.27 11.87 12.83
C LYS A 132 4.15 12.58 11.78
N LYS A 133 3.95 12.27 10.50
CA LYS A 133 4.68 12.86 9.37
C LYS A 133 3.98 14.08 8.77
N GLY A 134 2.86 14.53 9.36
CA GLY A 134 2.14 15.71 8.89
C GLY A 134 1.21 15.44 7.71
N TYR A 135 0.80 14.19 7.52
CA TYR A 135 -0.23 13.82 6.55
C TYR A 135 -1.53 13.49 7.27
N ILE A 136 -2.64 14.06 6.80
CA ILE A 136 -3.97 13.76 7.32
C ILE A 136 -4.69 12.93 6.25
N PRO A 137 -5.10 11.69 6.56
CA PRO A 137 -5.97 10.95 5.65
C PRO A 137 -7.32 11.68 5.57
N MET A 138 -7.72 12.11 4.37
CA MET A 138 -9.05 12.67 4.17
C MET A 138 -10.09 11.54 4.27
N SER A 139 -10.94 11.64 5.31
CA SER A 139 -12.25 11.00 5.47
C SER A 139 -12.30 9.56 6.04
N GLY A 140 -12.68 9.47 7.33
CA GLY A 140 -14.06 9.15 7.75
C GLY A 140 -14.57 7.70 7.65
N GLN A 141 -14.01 6.86 6.79
CA GLN A 141 -14.35 5.44 6.71
C GLN A 141 -13.02 4.68 6.60
N LEU A 142 -12.92 3.51 7.24
CA LEU A 142 -11.69 2.72 7.49
C LEU A 142 -10.76 2.47 6.27
N ILE A 143 -11.13 2.93 5.07
CA ILE A 143 -10.64 2.51 3.75
C ILE A 143 -10.60 3.71 2.76
N ASP A 144 -10.51 4.97 3.19
CA ASP A 144 -10.27 6.08 2.25
C ASP A 144 -9.18 7.02 2.77
N ALA A 145 -8.03 7.04 2.10
CA ALA A 145 -6.88 7.83 2.51
C ALA A 145 -6.21 8.47 1.29
N THR A 146 -6.85 9.45 0.67
CA THR A 146 -6.09 10.36 -0.20
C THR A 146 -5.08 11.12 0.67
N LEU A 147 -3.79 10.95 0.39
CA LEU A 147 -2.72 11.58 1.13
C LEU A 147 -2.66 13.07 0.77
N VAL A 148 -3.15 13.94 1.67
CA VAL A 148 -2.95 15.38 1.53
C VAL A 148 -2.02 15.89 2.63
N PRO A 149 -1.06 16.78 2.29
CA PRO A 149 -0.26 17.44 3.31
C PRO A 149 -1.19 18.20 4.26
N ALA A 150 -0.97 18.05 5.56
CA ALA A 150 -1.74 18.78 6.55
C ALA A 150 -1.66 20.29 6.26
N PRO A 151 -2.79 21.02 6.32
CA PRO A 151 -2.74 22.47 6.16
C PRO A 151 -1.83 23.04 7.24
N LYS A 152 -0.78 23.75 6.82
CA LYS A 152 0.10 24.48 7.76
C LYS A 152 -0.74 25.56 8.43
N GLN A 153 -1.18 25.33 9.67
CA GLN A 153 -1.77 26.36 10.50
C GLN A 153 -0.73 27.45 10.71
N ARG A 154 -0.91 28.56 10.01
CA ARG A 154 -0.15 29.80 10.21
C ARG A 154 -0.95 30.71 11.13
N ASN A 155 -1.27 30.22 12.33
CA ASN A 155 -1.76 31.10 13.39
C ASN A 155 -0.52 31.67 14.07
N ASN A 156 -0.13 32.87 13.65
CA ASN A 156 0.71 33.73 14.49
C ASN A 156 -0.16 34.13 15.69
N ASP A 157 0.27 33.74 16.90
CA ASP A 157 -0.30 34.19 18.18
C ASP A 157 0.10 35.65 18.46
N GLY A 158 -0.24 36.58 17.55
CA GLY A 158 0.27 37.95 17.57
C GLY A 158 -0.74 39.06 17.26
N GLU A 159 -2.04 38.79 17.20
CA GLU A 159 -3.05 39.85 16.98
C GLU A 159 -4.31 39.60 17.81
N LYS A 160 -4.20 39.75 19.13
CA LYS A 160 -5.29 40.24 20.01
C LYS A 160 -4.70 40.89 21.26
N GLU A 161 -4.10 42.07 21.09
CA GLU A 161 -4.13 43.17 22.08
C GLU A 161 -4.29 44.50 21.33
#